data_AF-A0A2P2IDN9-F1
#
_entry.id   AF-A0A2P2IDN9-F1
#
_cell.length_a   1.000
_cell.length_b   1.000
_cell.length_c   1.000
_cell.angle_alpha   90.00
_cell.angle_beta   90.00
_cell.angle_gamma   90.00
#
_symmetry.space_group_name_H-M   'P 1'
#
loop_
_entity.id
_entity.type
_entity.pdbx_description
1 polymer ?
#
loop_
_entity_poly.entity_id
_entity_poly.type
_entity_poly.pdbx_seq_one_letter_code
_entity_poly.pdbx_strand_id
1 'polypeptide(L)'
;KEDDQSIVNASFHVTHWSVAPFGTGLSRLKFVACVFGGDVLRFYHGGDECLSIPSTWSDQPGQNIVVYEGGSVTSQARSLWRLELARTKWSGGYINWFHPMRLRHITTGRYLGVNNQNEL
;
A
#
# COMPACT_ATOMS: atom_id res chain seq x y z
N LYS A 1 -23.30 29.10 6.91
CA LYS A 1 -22.61 28.42 5.79
C LYS A 1 -22.57 26.96 6.17
N GLU A 2 -23.62 26.23 5.80
CA GLU A 2 -23.66 24.78 5.95
C GLU A 2 -22.76 24.18 4.86
N ASP A 3 -21.83 23.34 5.32
CA ASP A 3 -21.09 22.28 4.66
C ASP A 3 -20.06 22.64 3.56
N ASP A 4 -18.81 22.83 3.99
CA ASP A 4 -17.58 22.71 3.17
C ASP A 4 -17.28 21.24 2.75
N GLN A 5 -18.24 20.32 2.88
CA GLN A 5 -18.06 18.91 2.56
C GLN A 5 -18.48 18.63 1.11
N SER A 6 -17.56 18.11 0.31
CA SER A 6 -17.88 17.66 -1.06
C SER A 6 -18.75 16.40 -1.01
N ILE A 7 -19.94 16.46 -1.61
CA ILE A 7 -20.89 15.34 -1.68
C ILE A 7 -21.12 14.97 -3.15
N VAL A 8 -21.15 13.67 -3.45
CA VAL A 8 -21.57 13.15 -4.76
C VAL A 8 -23.06 12.81 -4.68
N ASN A 9 -23.87 13.38 -5.57
CA ASN A 9 -25.32 13.13 -5.63
C ASN A 9 -25.77 12.74 -7.05
N ALA A 10 -26.97 12.16 -7.15
CA ALA A 10 -27.69 12.03 -8.40
C ALA A 10 -28.64 13.22 -8.54
N SER A 11 -28.41 14.10 -9.51
CA SER A 11 -29.25 15.27 -9.75
C SER A 11 -29.34 15.59 -11.24
N PHE A 12 -30.21 16.52 -11.61
CA PHE A 12 -30.31 17.02 -12.98
C PHE A 12 -29.14 17.95 -13.38
N HIS A 13 -28.26 18.30 -12.44
CA HIS A 13 -27.06 19.08 -12.75
C HIS A 13 -26.00 18.18 -13.39
N VAL A 14 -25.43 18.66 -14.49
CA VAL A 14 -24.40 17.92 -15.22
C VAL A 14 -23.04 18.15 -14.55
N THR A 15 -22.31 17.06 -14.31
CA THR A 15 -20.92 17.08 -13.87
C THR A 15 -20.10 16.16 -14.78
N HIS A 16 -18.94 16.64 -15.25
CA HIS A 16 -18.05 15.86 -16.10
C HIS A 16 -17.19 14.90 -15.26
N TRP A 17 -17.14 13.62 -15.63
CA TRP A 17 -16.36 12.59 -14.96
C TRP A 17 -15.21 12.11 -15.84
N SER A 18 -13.98 12.35 -15.39
CA SER A 18 -12.78 11.94 -16.13
C SER A 18 -12.44 10.48 -15.86
N VAL A 19 -12.14 9.72 -16.91
CA VAL A 19 -11.65 8.34 -16.81
C VAL A 19 -10.15 8.30 -17.06
N ALA A 20 -9.42 7.65 -16.16
CA ALA A 20 -7.98 7.45 -16.27
C ALA A 20 -7.64 5.95 -16.23
N PRO A 21 -6.66 5.48 -17.03
CA PRO A 21 -6.25 4.09 -16.99
C PRO A 21 -5.56 3.77 -15.66
N PHE A 22 -5.90 2.63 -15.06
CA PHE A 22 -5.24 2.10 -13.85
C PHE A 22 -4.15 1.09 -14.18
N GLY A 23 -4.46 0.11 -15.04
CA GLY A 23 -3.55 -0.95 -15.48
C GLY A 23 -4.17 -1.70 -16.65
N THR A 24 -3.47 -2.67 -17.24
CA THR A 24 -4.05 -3.53 -18.28
C THR A 24 -4.25 -4.96 -17.76
N GLY A 25 -5.40 -5.57 -18.08
CA GLY A 25 -5.66 -6.98 -17.76
C GLY A 25 -4.71 -7.94 -18.49
N LEU A 26 -4.33 -7.61 -19.73
CA LEU A 26 -3.39 -8.39 -20.52
C LEU A 26 -2.00 -8.47 -19.88
N SER A 27 -1.52 -7.39 -19.27
CA SER A 27 -0.23 -7.41 -18.56
C SER A 27 -0.25 -8.39 -17.39
N ARG A 28 -1.34 -8.44 -16.61
CA ARG A 28 -1.44 -9.38 -15.47
C ARG A 28 -1.50 -10.84 -15.91
N LEU A 29 -2.16 -11.14 -17.04
CA LEU A 29 -2.24 -12.49 -17.59
C LEU A 29 -0.92 -12.98 -18.18
N LYS A 30 -0.16 -12.09 -18.84
CA LYS A 30 1.12 -12.44 -19.48
C LYS A 30 2.28 -12.52 -18.50
N PHE A 31 2.24 -11.72 -17.44
CA PHE A 31 3.33 -11.56 -16.49
C PHE A 31 2.92 -11.99 -15.08
N VAL A 32 2.48 -13.25 -14.96
CA VAL A 32 1.90 -13.80 -13.70
C VAL A 32 2.91 -13.81 -12.54
N ALA A 33 4.21 -13.91 -12.84
CA ALA A 33 5.29 -13.89 -11.84
C ALA A 33 5.79 -12.47 -11.49
N CYS A 34 5.18 -11.43 -12.04
CA CYS A 34 5.61 -10.06 -11.86
C CYS A 34 4.77 -9.32 -10.82
N VAL A 35 5.39 -8.32 -10.20
CA VAL A 35 4.75 -7.48 -9.20
C VAL A 35 4.14 -6.24 -9.87
N PHE A 36 2.91 -5.92 -9.51
CA PHE A 36 2.18 -4.77 -10.01
C PHE A 36 1.86 -3.78 -8.89
N GLY A 37 1.69 -2.52 -9.29
CA GLY A 37 1.14 -1.52 -8.39
C GLY A 37 -0.25 -1.93 -7.89
N GLY A 38 -0.50 -1.68 -6.61
CA GLY A 38 -1.71 -2.09 -5.91
C GLY A 38 -1.69 -3.51 -5.35
N ASP A 39 -0.70 -4.35 -5.72
CA ASP A 39 -0.56 -5.68 -5.15
C ASP A 39 -0.29 -5.61 -3.64
N VAL A 40 -0.82 -6.60 -2.91
CA VAL A 40 -0.62 -6.78 -1.48
C VAL A 40 0.22 -8.02 -1.27
N LEU A 41 1.35 -7.86 -0.60
CA LEU A 41 2.35 -8.93 -0.43
C LEU A 41 3.03 -8.89 0.94
N ARG A 42 3.86 -9.90 1.19
CA ARG A 42 4.73 -10.02 2.36
C ARG A 42 6.19 -9.91 1.93
N PHE A 43 6.98 -9.16 2.69
CA PHE A 43 8.42 -9.05 2.47
C PHE A 43 9.14 -10.07 3.35
N TYR A 44 9.67 -11.13 2.76
CA TYR A 44 10.40 -12.16 3.49
C TYR A 44 11.89 -11.81 3.67
N HIS A 45 12.45 -12.21 4.80
CA HIS A 45 13.87 -12.16 5.13
C HIS A 45 14.29 -13.54 5.67
N GLY A 46 15.46 -14.06 5.27
CA GLY A 46 15.95 -15.37 5.74
C GLY A 46 15.16 -16.61 5.28
N GLY A 47 13.94 -16.44 4.73
CA GLY A 47 13.07 -17.52 4.25
C GLY A 47 11.94 -17.87 5.22
N ASP A 48 12.08 -17.56 6.50
CA ASP A 48 11.15 -17.89 7.58
C ASP A 48 10.64 -16.66 8.34
N GLU A 49 11.26 -15.49 8.18
CA GLU A 49 10.83 -14.22 8.76
C GLU A 49 10.19 -13.32 7.70
N CYS A 50 9.26 -12.46 8.12
CA CYS A 50 8.73 -11.42 7.25
C CYS A 50 8.54 -10.07 7.97
N LEU A 51 8.59 -9.00 7.18
CA LEU A 51 8.40 -7.64 7.65
C LEU A 51 6.98 -7.46 8.17
N SER A 52 6.86 -7.04 9.43
CA SER A 52 5.59 -6.92 10.14
C SER A 52 5.64 -5.80 11.18
N ILE A 53 4.52 -5.56 11.85
CA ILE A 53 4.43 -4.71 13.04
C ILE A 53 4.11 -5.57 14.27
N PRO A 54 4.51 -5.19 15.49
CA PRO A 54 4.11 -5.89 16.72
C PRO A 54 2.57 -5.97 16.89
N SER A 55 2.07 -6.97 17.61
CA SER A 55 0.65 -7.04 17.96
C SER A 55 0.19 -5.91 18.89
N THR A 56 1.13 -5.34 19.64
CA THR A 56 0.97 -4.18 20.53
C THR A 56 1.23 -2.85 19.83
N TRP A 57 1.35 -2.85 18.51
CA TRP A 57 1.63 -1.64 17.75
C TRP A 57 0.57 -0.57 18.00
N SER A 58 1.02 0.66 18.22
CA SER A 58 0.15 1.81 18.42
C SER A 58 0.82 3.09 17.94
N ASP A 59 0.06 4.19 17.94
CA ASP A 59 0.54 5.51 17.56
C ASP A 59 1.40 6.18 18.65
N GLN A 60 1.58 5.51 19.79
CA GLN A 60 2.40 6.02 20.88
C GLN A 60 3.89 5.97 20.50
N PRO A 61 4.68 6.99 20.88
CA PRO A 61 6.12 6.99 20.64
C PRO A 61 6.77 5.69 21.14
N GLY A 62 7.54 5.04 20.27
CA GLY A 62 8.26 3.79 20.58
C GLY A 62 7.45 2.50 20.39
N GLN A 63 6.15 2.59 20.09
CA GLN A 63 5.31 1.43 19.74
C GLN A 63 4.94 1.37 18.25
N ASN A 64 5.25 2.42 17.50
CA ASN A 64 4.97 2.56 16.08
C ASN A 64 6.10 2.00 15.18
N ILE A 65 6.73 0.91 15.61
CA ILE A 65 7.92 0.33 14.99
C ILE A 65 7.59 -0.78 13.98
N VAL A 66 8.59 -1.15 13.19
CA VAL A 66 8.54 -2.28 12.25
C VAL A 66 9.58 -3.32 12.64
N VAL A 67 9.24 -4.59 12.50
CA VAL A 67 10.07 -5.73 12.91
C VAL A 67 10.11 -6.81 11.84
N TYR A 68 11.16 -7.63 11.85
CA TYR A 68 11.13 -8.95 11.22
C TYR A 68 10.70 -9.96 12.27
N GLU A 69 9.69 -10.75 11.93
CA GLU A 69 9.18 -11.78 12.81
C GLU A 69 8.91 -13.06 12.02
N GLY A 70 9.21 -14.20 12.62
CA GLY A 70 8.97 -15.53 12.05
C GLY A 70 7.70 -16.21 12.56
N GLY A 71 7.43 -17.39 12.04
CA GLY A 71 6.33 -18.25 12.51
C GLY A 71 4.94 -17.75 12.08
N SER A 72 4.01 -17.62 13.02
CA SER A 72 2.58 -17.39 12.71
C SER A 72 2.29 -16.05 12.02
N VAL A 73 3.20 -15.07 12.10
CA VAL A 73 3.04 -13.77 11.46
C VAL A 73 2.97 -13.87 9.93
N THR A 74 3.58 -14.90 9.35
CA THR A 74 3.57 -15.19 7.91
C THR A 74 2.18 -15.52 7.38
N SER A 75 1.22 -15.88 8.25
CA SER A 75 -0.18 -16.10 7.92
C SER A 75 -1.12 -15.01 8.48
N GLN A 76 -0.60 -14.03 9.22
CA GLN A 76 -1.39 -12.94 9.80
C GLN A 76 -1.49 -11.72 8.87
N ALA A 77 -2.45 -10.85 9.15
CA ALA A 77 -2.69 -9.63 8.38
C ALA A 77 -1.65 -8.52 8.65
N ARG A 78 -1.00 -8.55 9.83
CA ARG A 78 0.02 -7.55 10.23
C ARG A 78 1.34 -7.64 9.46
N SER A 79 1.50 -8.62 8.58
CA SER A 79 2.62 -8.72 7.64
C SER A 79 2.25 -8.31 6.22
N LEU A 80 1.03 -7.81 5.99
CA LEU A 80 0.55 -7.43 4.65
C LEU A 80 0.85 -5.96 4.34
N TRP A 81 1.52 -5.76 3.21
CA TRP A 81 1.89 -4.44 2.70
C TRP A 81 1.38 -4.26 1.27
N ARG A 82 0.74 -3.11 1.00
CA ARG A 82 0.34 -2.70 -0.35
C ARG A 82 1.43 -1.84 -0.99
N LEU A 83 1.73 -2.13 -2.25
CA LEU A 83 2.60 -1.31 -3.07
C LEU A 83 1.80 -0.19 -3.74
N GLU A 84 2.11 1.07 -3.44
CA GLU A 84 1.46 2.22 -4.07
C GLU A 84 2.47 3.01 -4.91
N LEU A 85 2.33 2.98 -6.23
CA LEU A 85 3.19 3.76 -7.13
C LEU A 85 2.92 5.26 -6.97
N ALA A 86 3.98 6.07 -7.05
CA ALA A 86 3.90 7.53 -6.94
C ALA A 86 3.36 8.20 -8.22
N ARG A 87 2.20 7.75 -8.71
CA ARG A 87 1.51 8.26 -9.92
C ARG A 87 0.01 7.99 -9.85
N THR A 88 -0.81 8.84 -10.47
CA THR A 88 -2.27 8.66 -10.52
C THR A 88 -2.72 7.80 -11.70
N LYS A 89 -2.26 8.11 -12.91
CA LYS A 89 -2.51 7.29 -14.11
C LYS A 89 -1.56 6.10 -14.11
N TRP A 90 -2.03 4.92 -14.49
CA TRP A 90 -1.25 3.68 -14.56
C TRP A 90 -0.64 3.23 -13.22
N SER A 91 -1.29 3.55 -12.10
CA SER A 91 -0.82 3.18 -10.76
C SER A 91 -0.92 1.68 -10.47
N GLY A 92 -1.67 0.91 -11.28
CA GLY A 92 -1.73 -0.55 -11.28
C GLY A 92 -0.82 -1.21 -12.31
N GLY A 93 0.15 -0.47 -12.86
CA GLY A 93 1.09 -0.95 -13.85
C GLY A 93 2.16 -1.90 -13.29
N TYR A 94 2.89 -2.53 -14.19
CA TYR A 94 4.06 -3.33 -13.85
C TYR A 94 5.13 -2.49 -13.15
N ILE A 95 5.75 -3.04 -12.12
CA ILE A 95 6.80 -2.37 -11.36
C ILE A 95 8.17 -2.72 -11.93
N ASN A 96 8.87 -1.70 -12.42
CA ASN A 96 10.28 -1.79 -12.79
C ASN A 96 11.18 -1.50 -11.58
N TRP A 97 12.46 -1.91 -11.69
CA TRP A 97 13.50 -1.52 -10.76
C TRP A 97 13.62 0.01 -10.63
N PHE A 98 13.97 0.47 -9.43
CA PHE A 98 14.15 1.89 -9.09
C PHE A 98 12.90 2.76 -9.30
N HIS A 99 11.71 2.18 -9.44
CA HIS A 99 10.49 2.95 -9.51
C HIS A 99 10.09 3.47 -8.12
N PRO A 100 9.83 4.77 -7.95
CA PRO A 100 9.41 5.32 -6.66
C PRO A 100 8.03 4.80 -6.27
N MET A 101 7.92 4.32 -5.04
CA MET A 101 6.68 3.79 -4.49
C MET A 101 6.60 4.04 -2.98
N ARG A 102 5.39 3.92 -2.46
CA ARG A 102 5.08 3.94 -1.03
C ARG A 102 4.63 2.55 -0.61
N LEU A 103 5.03 2.13 0.57
CA LEU A 103 4.59 0.88 1.17
C LEU A 103 3.55 1.20 2.23
N ARG A 104 2.30 0.76 2.00
CA ARG A 104 1.19 0.99 2.92
C ARG A 104 0.90 -0.26 3.71
N HIS A 105 0.93 -0.17 5.03
CA HIS A 105 0.54 -1.27 5.90
C HIS A 105 -0.98 -1.41 5.93
N ILE A 106 -1.50 -2.61 5.61
CA ILE A 106 -2.93 -2.80 5.34
C ILE A 106 -3.81 -2.58 6.57
N THR A 107 -3.41 -3.09 7.74
CA THR A 107 -4.29 -3.04 8.91
C THR A 107 -4.31 -1.67 9.58
N THR A 108 -3.16 -1.00 9.64
CA THR A 108 -3.05 0.34 10.26
C THR A 108 -3.38 1.48 9.29
N GLY A 109 -3.33 1.23 7.98
CA GLY A 109 -3.47 2.26 6.96
C GLY A 109 -2.29 3.24 6.83
N ARG A 110 -1.23 3.08 7.64
CA ARG A 110 -0.05 3.95 7.66
C ARG A 110 0.99 3.54 6.61
N TYR A 111 1.96 4.43 6.38
CA TYR A 111 3.04 4.22 5.43
C TYR A 111 4.36 3.93 6.15
N LEU A 112 5.16 3.04 5.56
CA LEU A 112 6.54 2.86 5.97
C LEU A 112 7.33 4.14 5.62
N GLY A 113 8.11 4.63 6.57
CA GLY A 113 8.94 5.81 6.41
C GLY A 113 10.16 5.72 7.32
N VAL A 114 11.20 6.46 6.95
CA VAL A 114 12.41 6.63 7.75
C VAL A 114 12.33 8.02 8.36
N ASN A 115 12.55 8.13 9.68
CA ASN A 115 12.53 9.43 10.35
C ASN A 115 13.83 10.22 10.07
N ASN A 116 13.89 11.48 10.48
CA ASN A 116 15.09 12.33 10.28
C ASN A 116 16.34 11.82 11.01
N GLN A 117 16.19 10.89 11.96
CA GLN A 117 17.26 10.24 12.70
C GLN A 117 17.70 8.92 12.06
N ASN A 118 17.16 8.58 10.88
CA ASN A 118 17.35 7.30 10.20
C ASN A 118 16.87 6.07 10.99
N GLU A 119 15.94 6.26 11.92
CA GLU A 119 15.26 5.17 12.60
C GLU A 119 14.01 4.76 11.79
N LEU A 120 13.74 3.45 11.78
CA LEU A 120 12.63 2.78 11.11
C LEU A 120 11.50 2.47 12.09
#